data_AF-A0A507FE66-F1
#
_entry.id   AF-A0A507FE66-F1
#
_cell.length_a   1.000
_cell.length_b   1.000
_cell.length_c   1.000
_cell.angle_alpha   90.00
_cell.angle_beta   90.00
_cell.angle_gamma   90.00
#
_symmetry.space_group_name_H-M   'P 1'
#
loop_
_entity.id
_entity.type
_entity.pdbx_description
1 polymer ?
#
loop_
_entity_poly.entity_id
_entity_poly.type
_entity_poly.pdbx_seq_one_letter_code
_entity_poly.pdbx_strand_id
1 'polypeptide(L)'
;MKPTTGARRPSAAHKDRIQLYKTPPSHLKLVHDRVSRKLVVSATPSQEQQPQQHTNASHILAESSSAVRSFFNTAHVSPNRLIYITAGLIFKPSSPLPFGGHKSRPGYLDYTGTTVESLLEYILSASFKRYWSYRGREAIDFVTENLNDAMKLHIEQDRDLLNELMLVGIKRVGHYVGAKGVLIPAGLEHVDQVDSQTRTGVTFTPRRRGVPPILGKQI
;
A
#
# COMPACT_ATOMS: atom_id res chain seq x y z
N MET A 1 -59.49 17.95 -17.24
CA MET A 1 -58.60 16.78 -17.08
C MET A 1 -57.66 16.72 -18.29
N LYS A 2 -56.35 16.92 -18.07
CA LYS A 2 -55.28 16.76 -19.07
C LYS A 2 -54.11 16.04 -18.39
N PRO A 3 -53.48 15.02 -19.02
CA PRO A 3 -52.45 14.22 -18.37
C PRO A 3 -51.03 14.80 -18.56
N THR A 4 -50.31 14.82 -17.44
CA THR A 4 -48.92 14.36 -17.23
C THR A 4 -47.84 14.64 -18.30
N THR A 5 -47.07 15.71 -18.10
CA THR A 5 -45.72 15.86 -18.68
C THR A 5 -44.70 15.08 -17.87
N GLY A 6 -44.16 14.02 -18.47
CA GLY A 6 -43.14 13.15 -17.88
C GLY A 6 -41.81 13.87 -17.65
N ALA A 7 -41.30 13.78 -16.42
CA ALA A 7 -39.95 14.19 -16.07
C ALA A 7 -38.93 13.31 -16.80
N ARG A 8 -38.14 13.92 -17.68
CA ARG A 8 -37.04 13.28 -18.43
C ARG A 8 -35.91 12.99 -17.46
N ARG A 9 -35.68 11.71 -17.14
CA ARG A 9 -34.50 11.27 -16.37
C ARG A 9 -33.22 11.75 -17.08
N PRO A 10 -32.21 12.29 -16.36
CA PRO A 10 -30.92 12.56 -16.96
C PRO A 10 -30.32 11.25 -17.45
N SER A 11 -30.00 11.21 -18.74
CA SER A 11 -29.23 10.14 -19.36
C SER A 11 -27.92 10.01 -18.60
N ALA A 12 -27.70 8.86 -17.95
CA ALA A 12 -26.42 8.50 -17.37
C ALA A 12 -25.40 8.48 -18.52
N ALA A 13 -24.61 9.56 -18.62
CA ALA A 13 -23.55 9.68 -19.59
C ALA A 13 -22.64 8.45 -19.48
N HIS A 14 -22.51 7.75 -20.60
CA HIS A 14 -21.71 6.55 -20.81
C HIS A 14 -20.27 6.78 -20.32
N LYS A 15 -19.94 6.27 -19.12
CA LYS A 15 -18.58 6.33 -18.55
C LYS A 15 -17.59 5.41 -19.28
N ASP A 16 -18.05 4.58 -20.21
CA ASP A 16 -17.26 3.56 -20.90
C ASP A 16 -16.82 3.97 -22.32
N ARG A 17 -16.91 5.25 -22.69
CA ARG A 17 -16.43 5.69 -24.01
C ARG A 17 -14.90 5.64 -24.06
N ILE A 18 -14.37 4.68 -24.81
CA ILE A 18 -12.94 4.59 -25.14
C ILE A 18 -12.52 5.91 -25.81
N GLN A 19 -11.80 6.75 -25.09
CA GLN A 19 -11.20 7.96 -25.65
C GLN A 19 -9.89 7.57 -26.35
N LEU A 20 -9.87 7.66 -27.68
CA LEU A 20 -8.65 7.56 -28.47
C LEU A 20 -7.87 8.87 -28.30
N TYR A 21 -6.90 8.88 -27.40
CA TYR A 21 -6.00 10.01 -27.20
C TYR A 21 -5.02 10.12 -28.38
N LYS A 22 -4.95 11.30 -29.00
CA LYS A 22 -4.06 11.59 -30.14
C LYS A 22 -2.58 11.77 -29.75
N THR A 23 -2.32 12.05 -28.48
CA THR A 23 -0.96 12.29 -27.96
C THR A 23 -0.38 11.00 -27.38
N PRO A 24 0.86 10.61 -27.73
CA PRO A 24 1.50 9.47 -27.08
C PRO A 24 1.59 9.70 -25.56
N PRO A 25 1.41 8.65 -24.73
CA PRO A 25 1.47 8.78 -23.29
C PRO A 25 2.86 9.32 -22.89
N SER A 26 2.89 10.34 -22.05
CA SER A 26 4.11 10.69 -21.32
C SER A 26 4.60 9.44 -20.59
N HIS A 27 5.88 9.09 -20.72
CA HIS A 27 6.43 7.99 -19.94
C HIS A 27 6.37 8.38 -18.46
N LEU A 28 5.51 7.74 -17.67
CA LEU A 28 5.43 7.97 -16.23
C LEU A 28 6.38 7.03 -15.51
N LYS A 29 6.91 7.47 -14.37
CA LYS A 29 7.67 6.65 -13.44
C LYS A 29 7.46 7.09 -12.01
N LEU A 30 7.70 6.19 -11.06
CA LEU A 30 7.74 6.53 -9.64
C LEU A 30 9.12 7.07 -9.28
N VAL A 31 9.15 8.14 -8.50
CA VAL A 31 10.37 8.79 -8.03
C VAL A 31 10.25 9.00 -6.52
N HIS A 32 11.32 8.67 -5.80
CA HIS A 32 11.43 9.03 -4.39
C HIS A 32 11.88 10.49 -4.28
N ASP A 33 10.94 11.37 -3.94
CA ASP A 33 11.24 12.76 -3.60
C ASP A 33 11.76 12.82 -2.16
N ARG A 34 13.07 13.03 -2.03
CA ARG A 34 13.76 13.11 -0.75
C ARG A 34 13.43 14.39 0.04
N VAL A 35 13.01 15.44 -0.65
CA VAL A 35 12.65 16.72 -0.02
C VAL A 35 11.29 16.57 0.65
N SER A 36 10.29 16.07 -0.08
CA SER A 36 8.97 15.83 0.47
C SER A 36 8.88 14.54 1.31
N ARG A 37 9.92 13.70 1.28
CA ARG A 37 9.96 12.35 1.88
C ARG A 37 8.76 11.50 1.45
N LYS A 38 8.44 11.55 0.16
CA LYS A 38 7.31 10.83 -0.42
C LYS A 38 7.70 10.19 -1.74
N LEU A 39 6.93 9.19 -2.12
CA LEU A 39 6.93 8.67 -3.47
C LEU A 39 5.97 9.50 -4.33
N VAL A 40 6.44 9.96 -5.48
CA VAL A 40 5.67 10.79 -6.42
C VAL A 40 5.68 10.17 -7.83
N VAL A 41 4.62 10.45 -8.59
CA VAL A 41 4.56 10.09 -10.02
C VAL A 41 5.15 11.24 -10.83
N SER A 42 6.17 10.95 -11.62
CA SER A 42 6.85 11.92 -12.48
C SER A 42 6.72 11.54 -13.94
N ALA A 43 6.54 12.52 -14.82
CA ALA A 43 6.63 12.34 -16.25
C ALA A 43 8.09 12.51 -16.69
N THR A 44 8.61 11.52 -17.42
CA THR A 44 9.90 11.64 -18.10
C THR A 44 9.78 12.70 -19.19
N PRO A 45 10.69 13.69 -19.26
CA PRO A 45 10.62 14.75 -20.26
C PRO A 45 10.59 14.15 -21.66
N SER A 46 9.68 14.65 -22.51
CA SER A 46 9.59 14.26 -23.92
C SER A 46 10.94 14.53 -24.61
N GLN A 47 11.44 13.53 -25.33
CA GLN A 47 12.74 13.54 -26.01
C GLN A 47 12.79 14.54 -27.19
N GLU A 48 12.72 15.84 -26.94
CA GLU A 48 13.06 16.84 -27.96
C GLU A 48 14.53 17.28 -27.89
N GLN A 49 15.30 16.89 -26.86
CA GLN A 49 16.69 17.39 -26.67
C GLN A 49 17.74 16.36 -26.22
N GLN A 50 17.46 15.05 -26.19
CA GLN A 50 18.47 14.04 -25.83
C GLN A 50 18.54 12.86 -26.80
N PRO A 51 19.74 12.36 -27.14
CA PRO A 51 19.89 11.23 -28.06
C PRO A 51 19.33 9.94 -27.45
N GLN A 52 18.24 9.45 -28.03
CA GLN A 52 17.84 8.03 -28.18
C GLN A 52 17.89 7.09 -26.96
N GLN A 53 17.69 7.55 -25.73
CA GLN A 53 17.32 6.62 -24.64
C GLN A 53 15.84 6.27 -24.76
N HIS A 54 15.50 5.28 -25.59
CA HIS A 54 14.17 4.68 -25.57
C HIS A 54 13.92 4.09 -24.18
N THR A 55 13.22 4.82 -23.31
CA THR A 55 12.76 4.29 -22.02
C THR A 55 11.75 3.19 -22.29
N ASN A 56 12.25 1.95 -22.30
CA ASN A 56 11.43 0.75 -22.41
C ASN A 56 10.62 0.55 -21.11
N ALA A 57 9.48 -0.14 -21.21
CA ALA A 57 8.64 -0.54 -20.08
C ALA A 57 9.44 -1.20 -18.95
N SER A 58 10.40 -2.07 -19.29
CA SER A 58 11.29 -2.71 -18.31
C SER A 58 12.14 -1.70 -17.53
N HIS A 59 12.64 -0.65 -18.20
CA HIS A 59 13.42 0.41 -17.57
C HIS A 59 12.55 1.22 -16.59
N ILE A 60 11.33 1.58 -17.00
CA ILE A 60 10.37 2.30 -16.14
C ILE A 60 10.05 1.50 -14.88
N LEU A 61 9.82 0.19 -15.02
CA LEU A 61 9.54 -0.70 -13.91
C LEU A 61 10.74 -0.86 -12.97
N ALA A 62 11.95 -1.01 -13.52
CA ALA A 62 13.18 -1.10 -12.74
C ALA A 62 13.46 0.19 -11.95
N GLU A 63 13.36 1.36 -12.59
CA GLU A 63 13.50 2.65 -11.91
C GLU A 63 12.45 2.85 -10.82
N SER A 64 11.18 2.53 -11.12
CA SER A 64 10.08 2.64 -10.17
C SER A 64 10.26 1.70 -8.97
N SER A 65 10.70 0.46 -9.21
CA SER A 65 11.01 -0.51 -8.15
C SER A 65 12.16 -0.03 -7.26
N SER A 66 13.22 0.52 -7.87
CA SER A 66 14.34 1.13 -7.15
C SER A 66 13.88 2.33 -6.31
N ALA A 67 13.01 3.18 -6.84
CA ALA A 67 12.45 4.32 -6.11
C ALA A 67 11.64 3.88 -4.88
N VAL A 68 10.78 2.87 -5.02
CA VAL A 68 10.02 2.31 -3.90
C VAL A 68 10.94 1.74 -2.82
N ARG A 69 11.95 0.94 -3.22
CA ARG A 69 12.92 0.38 -2.27
C ARG A 69 13.73 1.48 -1.59
N SER A 70 14.19 2.48 -2.34
CA SER A 70 14.90 3.63 -1.78
C SER A 70 14.05 4.39 -0.77
N PHE A 71 12.76 4.56 -1.06
CA PHE A 71 11.81 5.20 -0.15
C PHE A 71 11.61 4.37 1.12
N PHE A 72 11.35 3.06 1.00
CA PHE A 72 11.16 2.19 2.16
C PHE A 72 12.43 1.97 2.99
N ASN A 73 13.60 2.05 2.39
CA ASN A 73 14.88 2.01 3.10
C ASN A 73 15.11 3.19 4.05
N THR A 74 14.31 4.27 3.98
CA THR A 74 14.40 5.35 4.97
C THR A 74 13.73 5.00 6.29
N ALA A 75 12.95 3.92 6.35
CA ALA A 75 12.37 3.41 7.57
C ALA A 75 13.36 2.52 8.33
N HIS A 76 13.25 2.47 9.66
CA HIS A 76 14.06 1.58 10.51
C HIS A 76 13.53 0.14 10.56
N VAL A 77 12.79 -0.28 9.53
CA VAL A 77 12.25 -1.64 9.39
C VAL A 77 12.62 -2.20 8.02
N SER A 78 12.51 -3.52 7.87
CA SER A 78 12.69 -4.18 6.58
C SER A 78 11.73 -3.58 5.53
N PRO A 79 12.21 -3.19 4.33
CA PRO A 79 11.35 -2.76 3.22
C PRO A 79 10.28 -3.80 2.88
N ASN A 80 10.59 -5.08 3.09
CA ASN A 80 9.66 -6.18 2.83
C ASN A 80 8.44 -6.10 3.73
N ARG A 81 8.59 -5.63 4.98
CA ARG A 81 7.46 -5.40 5.89
C ARG A 81 6.51 -4.35 5.32
N LEU A 82 7.05 -3.23 4.81
CA LEU A 82 6.27 -2.16 4.21
C LEU A 82 5.61 -2.59 2.88
N ILE A 83 6.26 -3.45 2.09
CA ILE A 83 5.65 -4.04 0.89
C ILE A 83 4.45 -4.93 1.26
N TYR A 84 4.57 -5.77 2.30
CA TYR A 84 3.43 -6.56 2.77
C TYR A 84 2.31 -5.71 3.36
N ILE A 85 2.63 -4.66 4.11
CA ILE A 85 1.61 -3.70 4.60
C ILE A 85 0.90 -3.07 3.41
N THR A 86 1.65 -2.62 2.40
CA THR A 86 1.08 -2.08 1.15
C THR A 86 0.15 -3.09 0.49
N ALA A 87 0.55 -4.36 0.38
CA ALA A 87 -0.31 -5.44 -0.13
C ALA A 87 -1.60 -5.60 0.70
N GLY A 88 -1.51 -5.50 2.03
CA GLY A 88 -2.66 -5.49 2.93
C GLY A 88 -3.60 -4.29 2.74
N LEU A 89 -3.08 -3.16 2.29
CA LEU A 89 -3.87 -1.97 1.96
C LEU A 89 -4.54 -2.08 0.58
N ILE A 90 -3.79 -2.48 -0.46
CA ILE A 90 -4.24 -2.46 -1.85
C ILE A 90 -5.12 -3.65 -2.25
N PHE A 91 -4.89 -4.85 -1.72
CA PHE A 91 -5.61 -6.04 -2.18
C PHE A 91 -6.93 -6.26 -1.44
N LYS A 92 -7.91 -5.38 -1.67
CA LYS A 92 -9.24 -5.45 -1.04
C LYS A 92 -10.30 -5.57 -2.12
N PRO A 93 -11.45 -6.22 -1.84
CA PRO A 93 -12.55 -6.29 -2.81
C PRO A 93 -13.01 -4.92 -3.34
N SER A 94 -12.90 -3.88 -2.51
CA SER A 94 -13.26 -2.50 -2.83
C SER A 94 -12.21 -1.71 -3.59
N SER A 95 -11.00 -2.25 -3.76
CA SER A 95 -9.91 -1.57 -4.46
C SER A 95 -10.17 -1.46 -5.97
N PRO A 96 -9.58 -0.49 -6.66
CA PRO A 96 -9.68 -0.41 -8.12
C PRO A 96 -9.01 -1.62 -8.78
N LEU A 97 -9.47 -1.97 -9.98
CA LEU A 97 -8.76 -2.94 -10.83
C LEU A 97 -7.36 -2.39 -11.17
N PRO A 98 -6.31 -3.23 -11.18
CA PRO A 98 -6.32 -4.70 -11.05
C PRO A 98 -6.22 -5.23 -9.61
N PHE A 99 -6.26 -4.38 -8.58
CA PHE A 99 -5.97 -4.79 -7.20
C PHE A 99 -7.20 -5.26 -6.42
N GLY A 100 -8.40 -4.82 -6.80
CA GLY A 100 -9.67 -5.29 -6.24
C GLY A 100 -10.43 -6.25 -7.14
N GLY A 101 -11.63 -6.64 -6.72
CA GLY A 101 -12.42 -7.66 -7.40
C GLY A 101 -13.44 -8.33 -6.48
N HIS A 102 -14.12 -9.36 -6.99
CA HIS A 102 -15.12 -10.07 -6.18
C HIS A 102 -14.46 -10.74 -4.97
N LYS A 103 -15.17 -10.85 -3.84
CA LYS A 103 -14.63 -11.46 -2.60
C LYS A 103 -14.05 -12.86 -2.81
N SER A 104 -14.60 -13.63 -3.76
CA SER A 104 -14.11 -14.96 -4.10
C SER A 104 -12.91 -14.97 -5.06
N ARG A 105 -12.64 -13.84 -5.74
CA ARG A 105 -11.62 -13.69 -6.78
C ARG A 105 -11.10 -12.22 -6.80
N PRO A 106 -10.34 -11.81 -5.79
CA PRO A 106 -9.66 -10.52 -5.81
C PRO A 106 -8.66 -10.47 -6.98
N GLY A 107 -8.42 -9.28 -7.55
CA GLY A 107 -7.68 -9.10 -8.80
C GLY A 107 -6.20 -9.51 -8.79
N TYR A 108 -5.69 -10.03 -7.68
CA TYR A 108 -4.37 -10.64 -7.57
C TYR A 108 -4.31 -12.12 -7.98
N LEU A 109 -5.39 -12.71 -8.55
CA LEU A 109 -5.34 -14.09 -9.08
C LEU A 109 -4.22 -14.32 -10.10
N ASP A 110 -3.82 -13.26 -10.82
CA ASP A 110 -2.75 -13.32 -11.80
C ASP A 110 -1.35 -13.30 -11.15
N TYR A 111 -1.27 -13.03 -9.85
CA TYR A 111 -0.02 -13.07 -9.09
C TYR A 111 0.26 -14.51 -8.61
N THR A 112 1.34 -15.10 -9.11
CA THR A 112 1.82 -16.44 -8.75
C THR A 112 3.24 -16.43 -8.17
N GLY A 113 3.76 -15.24 -7.86
CA GLY A 113 5.08 -15.09 -7.27
C GLY A 113 5.15 -15.63 -5.84
N THR A 114 6.36 -15.99 -5.42
CA THR A 114 6.64 -16.54 -4.08
C THR A 114 7.56 -15.64 -3.26
N THR A 115 7.96 -14.50 -3.80
CA THR A 115 8.96 -13.59 -3.22
C THR A 115 8.42 -12.17 -3.08
N VAL A 116 8.95 -11.40 -2.15
CA VAL A 116 8.53 -10.00 -1.95
C VAL A 116 8.92 -9.13 -3.15
N GLU A 117 10.03 -9.47 -3.80
CA GLU A 117 10.48 -8.80 -5.01
C GLU A 117 9.52 -8.99 -6.17
N SER A 118 9.06 -10.23 -6.40
CA SER A 118 8.06 -10.52 -7.45
C SER A 118 6.71 -9.89 -7.13
N LEU A 119 6.35 -9.79 -5.85
CA LEU A 119 5.15 -9.06 -5.41
C LEU A 119 5.23 -7.57 -5.76
N LEU A 120 6.34 -6.90 -5.44
CA LEU A 120 6.52 -5.49 -5.80
C LEU A 120 6.51 -5.30 -7.31
N GLU A 121 7.19 -6.18 -8.05
CA GLU A 121 7.18 -6.17 -9.51
C GLU A 121 5.76 -6.35 -10.07
N TYR A 122 4.95 -7.24 -9.51
CA TYR A 122 3.56 -7.42 -9.90
C TYR A 122 2.73 -6.15 -9.65
N ILE A 123 2.85 -5.53 -8.47
CA ILE A 123 2.10 -4.31 -8.12
C ILE A 123 2.40 -3.18 -9.13
N LEU A 124 3.68 -2.99 -9.44
CA LEU A 124 4.13 -1.97 -10.39
C LEU A 124 3.73 -2.33 -11.83
N SER A 125 4.04 -3.54 -12.29
CA SER A 125 3.72 -3.97 -13.64
C SER A 125 2.21 -3.93 -13.92
N ALA A 126 1.37 -4.33 -12.97
CA ALA A 126 -0.07 -4.32 -13.12
C ALA A 126 -0.63 -2.87 -13.21
N SER A 127 -0.12 -1.94 -12.39
CA SER A 127 -0.52 -0.53 -12.46
C SER A 127 -0.06 0.14 -13.76
N PHE A 128 1.20 -0.05 -14.17
CA PHE A 128 1.71 0.49 -15.43
C PHE A 128 1.06 -0.15 -16.66
N LYS A 129 0.78 -1.46 -16.64
CA LYS A 129 0.02 -2.12 -17.71
C LYS A 129 -1.35 -1.49 -17.87
N ARG A 130 -2.06 -1.21 -16.76
CA ARG A 130 -3.36 -0.50 -16.81
C ARG A 130 -3.21 0.89 -17.44
N TYR A 131 -2.18 1.64 -17.04
CA TYR A 131 -1.88 2.96 -17.61
C TYR A 131 -1.58 2.90 -19.11
N TRP A 132 -0.74 1.96 -19.55
CA TRP A 132 -0.40 1.81 -20.95
C TRP A 132 -1.58 1.33 -21.80
N SER A 133 -2.38 0.40 -21.29
CA SER A 133 -3.53 -0.17 -22.01
C SER A 133 -4.74 0.76 -22.08
N TYR A 134 -5.05 1.49 -20.99
CA TYR A 134 -6.31 2.24 -20.87
C TYR A 134 -6.11 3.76 -20.74
N ARG A 135 -4.86 4.26 -20.70
CA ARG A 135 -4.52 5.68 -20.56
C ARG A 135 -4.98 6.34 -19.26
N GLY A 136 -5.40 5.54 -18.28
CA GLY A 136 -5.81 6.00 -16.95
C GLY A 136 -4.66 5.93 -15.94
N ARG A 137 -4.45 7.01 -15.17
CA ARG A 137 -3.41 7.06 -14.11
C ARG A 137 -3.89 6.50 -12.77
N GLU A 138 -5.17 6.19 -12.66
CA GLU A 138 -5.83 5.89 -11.38
C GLU A 138 -5.18 4.70 -10.67
N ALA A 139 -4.73 3.68 -11.41
CA ALA A 139 -4.05 2.53 -10.82
C ALA A 139 -2.64 2.87 -10.31
N ILE A 140 -1.91 3.76 -10.99
CA ILE A 140 -0.58 4.22 -10.56
C ILE A 140 -0.73 5.13 -9.35
N ASP A 141 -1.65 6.09 -9.42
CA ASP A 141 -1.92 7.04 -8.33
C ASP A 141 -2.36 6.29 -7.08
N PHE A 142 -3.29 5.33 -7.21
CA PHE A 142 -3.72 4.46 -6.13
C PHE A 142 -2.56 3.69 -5.47
N VAL A 143 -1.67 3.07 -6.26
CA VAL A 143 -0.50 2.37 -5.72
C VAL A 143 0.44 3.35 -5.02
N THR A 144 0.68 4.52 -5.61
CA THR A 144 1.55 5.56 -5.04
C THR A 144 1.02 6.04 -3.69
N GLU A 145 -0.28 6.31 -3.60
CA GLU A 145 -0.95 6.71 -2.36
C GLU A 145 -0.79 5.63 -1.30
N ASN A 146 -1.08 4.36 -1.61
CA ASN A 146 -0.99 3.28 -0.63
C ASN A 146 0.46 2.97 -0.18
N LEU A 147 1.45 3.17 -1.04
CA LEU A 147 2.88 3.07 -0.67
C LEU A 147 3.26 4.19 0.31
N ASN A 148 2.78 5.41 0.08
CA ASN A 148 2.96 6.52 1.02
C ASN A 148 2.19 6.28 2.33
N ASP A 149 0.98 5.75 2.28
CA ASP A 149 0.19 5.42 3.47
C ASP A 149 0.85 4.33 4.30
N ALA A 150 1.45 3.31 3.68
CA ALA A 150 2.20 2.28 4.41
C ALA A 150 3.38 2.89 5.19
N MET A 151 4.10 3.84 4.59
CA MET A 151 5.15 4.59 5.29
C MET A 151 4.58 5.47 6.40
N LYS A 152 3.49 6.19 6.13
CA LYS A 152 2.84 7.07 7.10
C LYS A 152 2.37 6.29 8.33
N LEU A 153 1.70 5.16 8.14
CA LEU A 153 1.27 4.26 9.22
C LEU A 153 2.47 3.74 10.02
N HIS A 154 3.60 3.46 9.36
CA HIS A 154 4.81 3.09 10.06
C HIS A 154 5.31 4.23 10.96
N ILE A 155 5.32 5.47 10.48
CA ILE A 155 5.70 6.66 11.26
C ILE A 155 4.73 6.91 12.43
N GLU A 156 3.44 6.59 12.27
CA GLU A 156 2.42 6.71 13.34
C GLU A 156 2.56 5.65 14.45
N GLN A 157 3.34 4.59 14.23
CA GLN A 157 3.76 3.61 15.25
C GLN A 157 2.63 2.81 15.92
N ASP A 158 1.48 2.62 15.24
CA ASP A 158 0.47 1.67 15.68
C ASP A 158 0.91 0.22 15.36
N ARG A 159 1.62 -0.38 16.31
CA ARG A 159 2.21 -1.72 16.16
C ARG A 159 1.18 -2.79 15.82
N ASP A 160 0.02 -2.77 16.46
CA ASP A 160 -0.99 -3.82 16.30
C ASP A 160 -1.63 -3.74 14.92
N LEU A 161 -2.02 -2.53 14.50
CA LEU A 161 -2.51 -2.28 13.15
C LEU A 161 -1.48 -2.66 12.08
N LEU A 162 -0.21 -2.28 12.27
CA LEU A 162 0.86 -2.60 11.32
C LEU A 162 1.10 -4.11 11.21
N ASN A 163 1.03 -4.84 12.32
CA ASN A 163 1.16 -6.29 12.32
C ASN A 163 -0.04 -6.95 11.62
N GLU A 164 -1.25 -6.49 11.92
CA GLU A 164 -2.46 -6.98 11.25
C GLU A 164 -2.38 -6.77 9.74
N LEU A 165 -2.06 -5.55 9.30
CA LEU A 165 -1.96 -5.21 7.88
C LEU A 165 -0.88 -6.04 7.16
N MET A 166 0.28 -6.20 7.78
CA MET A 166 1.35 -7.02 7.24
C MET A 166 0.90 -8.48 7.08
N LEU A 167 0.31 -9.07 8.12
CA LEU A 167 -0.16 -10.46 8.10
C LEU A 167 -1.29 -10.68 7.10
N VAL A 168 -2.21 -9.72 6.99
CA VAL A 168 -3.25 -9.70 5.96
C VAL A 168 -2.63 -9.64 4.58
N GLY A 169 -1.60 -8.82 4.38
CA GLY A 169 -0.83 -8.74 3.14
C GLY A 169 -0.21 -10.09 2.77
N ILE A 170 0.57 -10.68 3.68
CA ILE A 170 1.20 -12.01 3.51
C ILE A 170 0.17 -13.09 3.16
N LYS A 171 -0.97 -13.11 3.87
CA LYS A 171 -2.06 -14.06 3.63
C LYS A 171 -2.67 -13.88 2.25
N ARG A 172 -2.95 -12.64 1.85
CA ARG A 172 -3.59 -12.35 0.56
C ARG A 172 -2.71 -12.75 -0.61
N VAL A 173 -1.40 -12.52 -0.52
CA VAL A 173 -0.47 -12.86 -1.59
C VAL A 173 -0.01 -14.33 -1.58
N GLY A 174 -0.53 -15.14 -0.66
CA GLY A 174 -0.23 -16.58 -0.62
C GLY A 174 1.18 -16.93 -0.13
N HIS A 175 1.92 -15.99 0.46
CA HIS A 175 3.27 -16.25 0.99
C HIS A 175 3.25 -16.88 2.40
N TYR A 176 2.06 -17.13 2.95
CA TYR A 176 1.90 -17.73 4.27
C TYR A 176 1.88 -19.27 4.20
N VAL A 177 2.76 -19.93 4.95
CA VAL A 177 2.97 -21.40 4.89
C VAL A 177 2.45 -22.14 6.13
N GLY A 178 1.89 -21.47 7.14
CA GLY A 178 1.61 -22.09 8.46
C GLY A 178 0.14 -22.37 8.77
N ALA A 179 -0.22 -23.58 9.20
CA ALA A 179 -1.59 -23.90 9.64
C ALA A 179 -1.86 -23.62 11.14
N LYS A 180 -0.89 -23.13 11.92
CA LYS A 180 -1.02 -23.01 13.38
C LYS A 180 -0.28 -21.80 13.94
N GLY A 181 -1.06 -20.78 14.34
CA GLY A 181 -0.57 -19.62 15.08
C GLY A 181 -0.20 -18.42 14.20
N VAL A 182 -0.68 -17.24 14.60
CA VAL A 182 -0.28 -15.96 14.00
C VAL A 182 1.08 -15.57 14.57
N LEU A 183 2.15 -16.07 13.97
CA LEU A 183 3.52 -15.67 14.28
C LEU A 183 4.01 -14.67 13.25
N ILE A 184 4.66 -13.60 13.72
CA ILE A 184 5.35 -12.64 12.86
C ILE A 184 6.62 -13.32 12.33
N PRO A 185 6.83 -13.37 11.00
CA PRO A 185 8.05 -13.96 10.45
C PRO A 185 9.30 -13.18 10.88
N ALA A 186 10.40 -13.90 11.11
CA ALA A 186 11.70 -13.31 11.43
C ALA A 186 12.12 -12.28 10.36
N GLY A 187 12.67 -11.15 10.81
CA GLY A 187 13.07 -10.04 9.92
C GLY A 187 11.92 -9.18 9.38
N LEU A 188 10.67 -9.51 9.69
CA LEU A 188 9.49 -8.67 9.46
C LEU A 188 8.94 -8.08 10.74
N GLU A 189 9.70 -8.11 11.83
CA GLU A 189 9.29 -7.57 13.12
C GLU A 189 9.09 -6.05 13.06
N HIS A 190 8.19 -5.54 13.90
CA HIS A 190 8.07 -4.11 14.09
C HIS A 190 9.27 -3.61 14.90
N VAL A 191 9.90 -2.54 14.43
CA VAL A 191 10.93 -1.82 15.16
C VAL A 191 10.43 -0.39 15.32
N ASP A 192 10.45 0.09 16.56
CA ASP A 192 9.99 1.43 16.85
C ASP A 192 10.94 2.44 16.19
N GLN A 193 10.39 3.43 15.51
CA GLN A 193 11.18 4.55 14.99
C GLN A 193 11.44 5.50 16.16
N VAL A 194 12.53 5.26 16.89
CA VAL A 194 12.91 6.11 18.02
C VAL A 194 13.42 7.45 17.49
N ASP A 195 12.52 8.39 17.28
CA ASP A 195 12.88 9.79 17.47
C ASP A 195 13.20 9.95 18.96
N SER A 196 14.32 10.61 19.28
CA SER A 196 14.80 10.82 20.65
C SER A 196 13.91 11.73 21.50
N GLN A 197 12.59 11.69 21.30
CA GLN A 197 11.62 12.31 22.19
C GLN A 197 11.31 11.31 23.31
N THR A 198 11.93 11.58 24.46
CA THR A 198 11.58 11.12 25.81
C THR A 198 10.17 10.55 25.87
N ARG A 199 10.04 9.22 25.75
CA ARG A 199 8.85 8.50 26.18
C ARG A 199 8.76 8.68 27.69
N THR A 200 7.88 9.57 28.13
CA THR A 200 7.49 9.70 29.54
C THR A 200 6.92 8.36 29.96
N GLY A 201 7.71 7.61 30.75
CA GLY A 201 7.32 6.28 31.20
C GLY A 201 5.98 6.33 31.93
N VAL A 202 5.05 5.46 31.54
CA VAL A 202 3.81 5.27 32.29
C VAL A 202 4.17 4.67 33.64
N THR A 203 4.01 5.45 34.70
CA THR A 203 4.20 4.95 36.06
C THR A 203 2.99 4.11 36.42
N PHE A 204 3.15 2.79 36.47
CA PHE A 204 2.11 1.91 36.99
C PHE A 204 1.99 2.13 38.50
N THR A 205 0.87 2.68 38.95
CA THR A 205 0.53 2.71 40.38
C THR A 205 0.24 1.28 40.83
N PRO A 206 1.05 0.66 41.70
CA PRO A 206 0.75 -0.69 42.17
C PRO A 206 -0.58 -0.67 42.90
N ARG A 207 -1.50 -1.55 42.48
CA ARG A 207 -2.76 -1.78 43.21
C ARG A 207 -2.39 -2.20 44.62
N ARG A 208 -2.75 -1.40 45.64
CA ARG A 208 -2.58 -1.76 47.04
C ARG A 208 -3.25 -3.12 47.27
N ARG A 209 -2.45 -4.17 47.44
CA ARG A 209 -2.96 -5.43 47.99
C ARG A 209 -3.44 -5.07 49.40
N GLY A 210 -4.74 -5.25 49.64
CA GLY A 210 -5.33 -5.04 50.95
C GLY A 210 -4.52 -5.81 51.98
N VAL A 211 -4.03 -5.10 53.00
CA VAL A 211 -3.47 -5.71 54.19
C VAL A 211 -4.61 -6.47 54.86
N PRO A 212 -4.52 -7.80 55.05
CA PRO A 212 -5.53 -8.50 55.83
C PRO A 212 -5.44 -8.01 57.29
N PRO A 213 -6.56 -7.79 57.98
CA PRO A 213 -6.55 -7.40 59.38
C PRO A 213 -5.90 -8.51 60.22
N ILE A 214 -4.84 -8.14 60.94
CA ILE A 214 -4.17 -8.98 61.93
C ILE A 214 -4.88 -8.81 63.28
N LEU A 215 -5.26 -9.97 63.84
CA LEU A 215 -5.56 -10.34 65.22
C LEU A 215 -6.79 -9.80 65.97
N GLY A 216 -7.48 -10.77 66.57
CA GLY A 216 -8.21 -10.63 67.82
C GLY A 216 -8.46 -11.99 68.47
N LYS A 217 -7.41 -12.66 68.96
CA LYS A 217 -7.55 -13.70 69.99
C LYS A 217 -7.81 -12.97 71.31
N GLN A 218 -8.95 -13.24 71.95
CA GLN A 218 -9.10 -13.11 73.39
C GLN A 218 -9.76 -14.38 73.94
N ILE A 219 -9.38 -14.63 75.19
CA ILE A 219 -9.47 -15.84 76.01
C ILE A 219 -10.92 -16.28 76.25
#